data_AF-A0A434MYS9-F1
#
_entry.id   AF-A0A434MYS9-F1
#
_cell.length_a   1.000
_cell.length_b   1.000
_cell.length_c   1.000
_cell.angle_alpha   90.00
_cell.angle_beta   90.00
_cell.angle_gamma   90.00
#
_symmetry.space_group_name_H-M   'P 1'
#
loop_
_entity.id
_entity.type
_entity.pdbx_description
1 polymer ?
#
loop_
_entity_poly.entity_id
_entity_poly.type
_entity_poly.pdbx_seq_one_letter_code
_entity_poly.pdbx_strand_id
1 'polypeptide(L)' 'MNLPLKDRLALASVTLDFLAKIMRGEDDDVLVRSLVHDVEWIGNRVRDRLKAEEIPSILKGPRDEQA' A
#
# COMPACT_ATOMS: atom_id res chain seq x y z
N MET A 1 -16.88 -7.66 11.25
CA MET A 1 -17.16 -6.28 10.77
C MET A 1 -16.27 -6.03 9.57
N ASN A 2 -16.82 -5.51 8.46
CA ASN A 2 -16.02 -5.15 7.29
C ASN A 2 -15.50 -3.73 7.49
N LEU A 3 -14.19 -3.58 7.66
CA LEU A 3 -13.57 -2.26 7.88
C LEU A 3 -13.70 -1.38 6.62
N PRO A 4 -13.83 -0.05 6.77
CA PRO A 4 -13.71 0.89 5.65
C PRO A 4 -12.45 0.62 4.81
N LEU A 5 -12.51 0.88 3.50
CA LEU A 5 -11.36 0.64 2.59
C LEU A 5 -10.09 1.37 3.06
N LYS A 6 -10.23 2.62 3.53
CA LYS A 6 -9.13 3.42 4.08
C LYS A 6 -8.43 2.70 5.25
N ASP A 7 -9.20 2.20 6.21
CA ASP A 7 -8.66 1.53 7.39
C ASP A 7 -8.00 0.20 7.05
N ARG A 8 -8.55 -0.53 6.06
CA ARG A 8 -7.93 -1.77 5.54
C ARG A 8 -6.59 -1.50 4.86
N LEU A 9 -6.51 -0.43 4.06
CA LEU A 9 -5.27 -0.02 3.39
C LEU A 9 -4.23 0.47 4.41
N ALA A 10 -4.64 1.24 5.42
CA ALA A 10 -3.76 1.68 6.50
C ALA A 10 -3.19 0.49 7.28
N LEU A 11 -4.04 -0.47 7.67
CA LEU A 11 -3.61 -1.69 8.35
C LEU A 11 -2.63 -2.50 7.49
N ALA A 12 -2.97 -2.75 6.22
CA ALA A 12 -2.10 -3.47 5.30
C ALA A 12 -0.73 -2.78 5.12
N SER A 13 -0.70 -1.44 5.01
CA SER A 13 0.56 -0.70 4.90
C SER A 13 1.45 -0.89 6.12
N VAL A 14 0.90 -0.85 7.34
CA VAL A 14 1.68 -1.01 8.58
C VAL A 14 2.18 -2.45 8.71
N THR A 15 1.34 -3.44 8.40
CA THR A 15 1.71 -4.86 8.44
C THR A 15 2.83 -5.18 7.46
N LEU A 16 2.77 -4.67 6.23
CA LEU A 16 3.81 -4.90 5.22
C LEU A 16 5.14 -4.26 5.62
N ASP A 17 5.12 -3.05 6.20
CA ASP A 17 6.33 -2.39 6.70
C ASP A 17 6.99 -3.18 7.84
N PHE A 18 6.17 -3.73 8.74
CA PHE A 18 6.66 -4.58 9.84
C PHE A 18 7.23 -5.91 9.34
N LEU A 19 6.58 -6.54 8.35
CA LEU A 19 7.07 -7.77 7.72
C LEU A 19 8.42 -7.55 7.03
N ALA A 20 8.54 -6.49 6.21
CA ALA A 20 9.81 -6.15 5.57
C ALA A 20 10.95 -5.98 6.59
N LYS A 21 10.65 -5.35 7.73
CA LYS A 21 11.63 -5.17 8.83
C LYS A 21 12.04 -6.47 9.49
N ILE A 22 11.10 -7.39 9.77
CA ILE A 22 11.42 -8.72 10.33
C ILE A 22 12.29 -9.51 9.36
N MET A 23 11.98 -9.41 8.07
CA MET A 23 12.63 -10.18 7.02
C MET A 23 14.02 -9.66 6.66
N ARG A 24 14.35 -8.39 6.97
CA ARG A 24 15.73 -7.89 6.98
C ARG A 24 16.49 -8.47 8.19
N GLY A 25 16.69 -9.79 8.20
CA GLY A 25 17.61 -10.45 9.11
C GLY A 25 19.07 -10.10 8.79
N GLU A 26 20.00 -10.57 9.63
CA GLU A 26 21.45 -10.45 9.37
C GLU A 26 21.94 -11.39 8.25
N ASP A 27 21.13 -12.39 7.88
CA ASP A 27 21.50 -13.41 6.91
C ASP A 27 21.32 -12.92 5.46
N ASP A 28 22.38 -13.09 4.67
CA ASP A 28 22.49 -12.57 3.31
C ASP A 28 21.91 -13.55 2.27
N ASP A 29 20.72 -14.09 2.54
CA ASP A 29 20.03 -14.98 1.62
C ASP A 29 19.35 -14.16 0.51
N VAL A 30 19.74 -14.42 -0.74
CA VAL A 30 19.23 -13.75 -1.93
C VAL A 30 17.70 -13.89 -2.04
N LEU A 31 17.13 -15.01 -1.62
CA LEU A 31 15.68 -15.24 -1.64
C LEU A 31 14.97 -14.38 -0.60
N VAL A 32 15.57 -14.22 0.58
CA VAL A 32 15.04 -13.35 1.65
C VAL A 32 15.09 -11.90 1.20
N ARG A 33 16.18 -11.45 0.57
CA ARG A 33 16.28 -10.11 -0.02
C ARG A 33 15.23 -9.83 -1.09
N SER A 34 15.02 -10.79 -1.99
CA SER A 34 13.97 -10.68 -3.02
C SER A 34 12.59 -10.53 -2.39
N LEU A 35 12.30 -11.34 -1.36
CA LEU A 35 11.00 -11.30 -0.70
C LEU A 35 10.79 -10.03 0.14
N VAL A 36 11.84 -9.49 0.79
CA VAL A 36 11.81 -8.16 1.42
C VAL A 36 11.43 -7.09 0.39
N HIS A 37 12.09 -7.10 -0.77
CA HIS A 37 11.83 -6.14 -1.83
C HIS A 37 10.38 -6.23 -2.35
N ASP A 38 9.86 -7.44 -2.54
CA ASP A 38 8.47 -7.65 -2.95
C ASP A 38 7.48 -7.11 -1.92
N VAL A 39 7.72 -7.38 -0.62
CA VAL A 39 6.89 -6.86 0.48
C VAL A 39 6.92 -5.33 0.53
N GLU A 40 8.10 -4.72 0.37
CA GLU A 40 8.26 -3.26 0.31
C GLU A 40 7.53 -2.66 -0.91
N TRP A 41 7.62 -3.31 -2.06
CA TRP A 41 6.92 -2.89 -3.28
C TRP A 41 5.40 -2.91 -3.10
N ILE A 42 4.85 -3.99 -2.52
CA ILE A 42 3.42 -4.07 -2.21
C ILE A 42 3.04 -2.97 -1.20
N GLY A 43 3.84 -2.78 -0.16
CA GLY A 43 3.62 -1.73 0.86
C GLY A 43 3.55 -0.33 0.24
N ASN A 44 4.45 -0.01 -0.68
CA ASN A 44 4.43 1.25 -1.43
C ASN A 44 3.14 1.41 -2.24
N ARG A 45 2.72 0.36 -2.96
CA ARG A 45 1.49 0.39 -3.76
C ARG A 45 0.24 0.58 -2.91
N VAL A 46 0.20 -0.01 -1.71
CA VAL A 46 -0.88 0.18 -0.73
C VAL A 46 -0.89 1.64 -0.24
N ARG A 47 0.27 2.23 0.06
CA ARG A 47 0.38 3.65 0.44
C ARG A 47 -0.08 4.59 -0.67
N ASP A 48 0.28 4.31 -1.92
CA ASP A 48 -0.16 5.12 -3.05
C ASP A 48 -1.68 5.04 -3.22
N ARG A 49 -2.26 3.86 -3.03
CA ARG A 49 -3.72 3.72 -3.02
C ARG A 49 -4.36 4.47 -1.87
N LEU A 50 -3.79 4.41 -0.67
CA LEU A 50 -4.29 5.14 0.49
C LEU A 50 -4.30 6.65 0.22
N LYS A 51 -3.21 7.21 -0.32
CA LYS A 51 -3.13 8.62 -0.73
C LYS A 51 -4.19 8.96 -1.79
N ALA A 52 -4.43 8.08 -2.76
CA ALA A 52 -5.46 8.30 -3.79
C ALA A 52 -6.89 8.31 -3.22
N GLU A 53 -7.15 7.59 -2.13
CA GLU A 53 -8.42 7.64 -1.38
C GLU A 53 -8.54 8.91 -0.52
N GLU A 54 -7.43 9.58 -0.20
CA GLU A 54 -7.42 10.85 0.56
C GLU A 54 -7.65 12.07 -0.32
N ILE A 55 -7.47 11.97 -1.65
CA ILE A 55 -7.78 13.05 -2.58
C ILE A 55 -9.30 13.26 -2.60
N PRO A 56 -9.81 14.44 -2.19
CA PRO A 56 -11.24 14.72 -2.21
C PRO A 56 -11.79 14.57 -3.62
N SER A 57 -12.95 13.92 -3.75
CA SER A 57 -13.72 13.74 -4.98
C SER A 57 -14.02 15.04 -5.75
N ILE A 58 -13.71 16.20 -5.16
CA ILE A 58 -13.92 17.56 -5.68
C ILE A 58 -12.97 17.88 -6.86
N LEU A 59 -11.85 17.15 -7.01
CA LEU A 59 -10.95 17.28 -8.17
C LEU A 59 -11.29 16.33 -9.33
N LYS A 60 -12.27 15.43 -9.16
CA LYS A 60 -12.91 14.79 -10.32
C LYS A 60 -13.91 15.80 -10.87
N GLY A 61 -13.42 16.65 -11.77
CA GLY A 61 -14.28 17.54 -12.57
C GLY A 61 -15.46 16.75 -13.17
N PRO A 62 -16.58 17.41 -13.45
CA PRO A 62 -17.77 16.77 -14.00
C PRO A 62 -17.35 15.93 -15.20
N ARG A 63 -17.49 14.61 -15.07
CA ARG A 63 -17.20 13.67 -16.13
C ARG A 63 -18.25 13.96 -17.19
N ASP A 64 -17.79 14.52 -18.31
CA ASP A 64 -18.60 15.10 -19.38
C ASP A 64 -19.90 14.31 -19.62
N GLU A 65 -21.00 14.81 -19.06
CA GLU A 65 -22.29 14.74 -19.71
C GLU A 65 -22.22 15.73 -20.87
N GLN A 66 -21.78 15.29 -22.04
CA GLN A 66 -22.19 15.83 -23.34
C GLN A 66 -21.54 15.10 -24.52
N ALA A 67 -22.41 14.71 -25.46
CA ALA A 67 -22.22 14.19 -26.83
C ALA A 67 -22.11 12.66 -27.00
#